data_AF-A0A958R5Z2-F1
#
_entry.id   AF-A0A958R5Z2-F1
#
_cell.length_a   1.000
_cell.length_b   1.000
_cell.length_c   1.000
_cell.angle_alpha   90.00
_cell.angle_beta   90.00
_cell.angle_gamma   90.00
#
_symmetry.space_group_name_H-M   'P 1'
#
loop_
_entity.id
_entity.type
_entity.pdbx_description
1 polymer ?
#
loop_
_entity_poly.entity_id
_entity_poly.type
_entity_poly.pdbx_seq_one_letter_code
_entity_poly.pdbx_strand_id
1 'polypeptide(L)'
;MNKSLTNLGIVIEKLAHNCQTKKNEFVPYRNSELTKVLSESLSGNSKTFMIAAISPADDNYDETLSTLRFAQRASLISTQTKKNMSEKEGYNKELLL
;
A
#
# COMPACT_ATOMS: atom_id res chain seq x y z
N MET A 1 22.07 -4.68 -4.91
CA MET A 1 20.84 -4.52 -4.09
C MET A 1 19.74 -3.85 -4.89
N ASN A 2 18.51 -4.36 -4.82
CA ASN A 2 17.35 -3.81 -5.52
C ASN A 2 16.76 -2.59 -4.78
N LYS A 3 17.15 -1.39 -5.22
CA LYS A 3 16.74 -0.12 -4.56
C LYS A 3 15.23 0.05 -4.45
N SER A 4 14.46 -0.39 -5.44
CA SER A 4 13.00 -0.25 -5.44
C SER A 4 12.31 -1.08 -4.35
N LEU A 5 12.78 -2.31 -4.10
CA LEU A 5 12.19 -3.19 -3.09
C LEU A 5 12.51 -2.70 -1.67
N THR A 6 13.74 -2.24 -1.45
CA THR A 6 14.13 -1.60 -0.19
C THR A 6 13.30 -0.35 0.09
N ASN A 7 13.09 0.50 -0.93
CA ASN A 7 12.28 1.71 -0.78
C ASN A 7 10.80 1.41 -0.51
N LEU A 8 10.27 0.34 -1.10
CA LEU A 8 8.91 -0.12 -0.81
C LEU A 8 8.76 -0.54 0.66
N GLY A 9 9.74 -1.24 1.22
CA GLY A 9 9.76 -1.60 2.64
C GLY A 9 9.71 -0.39 3.56
N ILE A 10 10.52 0.64 3.27
CA ILE A 10 10.54 1.91 4.03
C ILE A 10 9.18 2.63 3.95
N VAL A 11 8.58 2.66 2.76
CA VAL A 11 7.28 3.30 2.54
C VAL A 11 6.19 2.61 3.35
N ILE A 12 6.13 1.27 3.32
CA ILE A 12 5.13 0.48 4.06
C ILE A 12 5.28 0.65 5.56
N GLU A 13 6.51 0.63 6.07
CA GLU A 13 6.77 0.82 7.51
C GLU A 13 6.30 2.18 7.99
N LYS A 14 6.64 3.25 7.27
CA LYS A 14 6.19 4.61 7.59
C LYS A 14 4.67 4.75 7.51
N LEU A 15 4.04 4.16 6.50
CA LEU A 15 2.58 4.19 6.36
C LEU A 15 1.87 3.46 7.49
N ALA A 16 2.34 2.26 7.83
CA ALA A 16 1.80 1.51 8.95
C ALA A 16 1.90 2.31 10.26
N HIS A 17 3.05 2.94 10.52
CA HIS A 17 3.24 3.81 11.68
C HIS A 17 2.30 5.02 11.67
N ASN A 18 2.13 5.69 10.52
CA ASN A 18 1.21 6.83 10.38
C ASN A 18 -0.25 6.43 10.63
N CYS A 19 -0.68 5.27 10.13
CA CYS A 19 -2.03 4.75 10.35
C CYS A 19 -2.28 4.40 11.82
N GLN A 20 -1.29 3.84 12.53
CA GLN A 20 -1.42 3.47 13.93
C GLN A 20 -1.38 4.67 14.88
N THR A 21 -0.42 5.58 14.68
CA THR A 21 -0.19 6.72 15.58
C THR A 21 -1.04 7.94 15.25
N LYS A 22 -1.75 7.93 14.10
CA LYS A 22 -2.45 9.08 13.52
C LYS A 22 -1.56 10.31 13.31
N LYS A 23 -0.22 10.13 13.31
CA LYS A 23 0.74 11.17 12.95
C LYS A 23 0.98 11.13 11.46
N ASN A 24 1.04 12.30 10.83
CA ASN A 24 1.24 12.41 9.39
C ASN A 24 2.72 12.68 9.08
N GLU A 25 3.56 11.66 9.22
CA GLU A 25 4.98 11.77 8.87
C GLU A 25 5.22 11.66 7.37
N PHE A 26 6.30 12.28 6.88
CA PHE A 26 6.64 12.26 5.46
C PHE A 26 7.00 10.85 4.95
N VAL A 27 6.24 10.40 3.95
CA VAL A 27 6.43 9.11 3.26
C VAL A 27 7.15 9.32 1.92
N PRO A 28 8.35 8.73 1.71
CA PRO A 28 9.21 9.06 0.57
C PRO A 28 8.90 8.24 -0.69
N TYR A 29 7.69 8.38 -1.24
CA TYR A 29 7.29 7.67 -2.48
C TYR A 29 8.19 7.95 -3.68
N ARG A 30 8.87 9.10 -3.72
CA ARG A 30 9.67 9.55 -4.87
C ARG A 30 11.03 8.87 -5.00
N ASN A 31 11.45 8.09 -4.01
CA ASN A 31 12.77 7.46 -4.01
C ASN A 31 12.89 6.31 -5.02
N SER A 32 11.78 5.78 -5.54
CA SER A 32 11.79 4.83 -6.66
C SER A 32 10.57 5.03 -7.57
N GLU A 33 10.71 4.70 -8.86
CA GLU A 33 9.58 4.73 -9.79
C GLU A 33 8.45 3.78 -9.36
N LEU A 34 8.79 2.61 -8.82
CA LEU A 34 7.81 1.66 -8.31
C LEU A 34 6.93 2.26 -7.21
N THR A 35 7.54 2.91 -6.21
CA THR A 35 6.81 3.53 -5.10
C THR A 35 6.04 4.78 -5.52
N LYS A 36 6.47 5.47 -6.59
CA LYS A 36 5.70 6.60 -7.16
C LYS A 36 4.40 6.09 -7.77
N VAL A 37 4.48 5.10 -8.65
CA VAL A 37 3.30 4.52 -9.33
C VAL A 37 2.34 3.91 -8.32
N LEU A 38 2.86 3.23 -7.29
CA LEU A 38 2.04 2.58 -6.26
C LEU A 38 1.54 3.53 -5.15
N SER A 39 1.89 4.82 -5.17
CA SER A 39 1.53 5.75 -4.08
C SER A 39 0.02 5.84 -3.84
N GLU A 40 -0.78 5.87 -4.91
CA GLU A 40 -2.24 5.85 -4.85
C GLU A 40 -2.78 4.51 -4.33
N SER A 41 -2.11 3.40 -4.68
CA SER A 41 -2.47 2.07 -4.17
C SER A 41 -2.21 1.94 -2.67
N LEU A 42 -1.15 2.56 -2.15
CA LEU A 42 -0.73 2.38 -0.76
C LEU A 42 -1.35 3.39 0.21
N SER A 43 -1.73 4.58 -0.23
CA SER A 43 -2.29 5.61 0.67
C SER A 43 -3.44 6.44 0.10
N GLY A 44 -3.75 6.26 -1.18
CA GLY A 44 -4.75 7.02 -1.90
C GLY A 44 -6.08 6.28 -2.03
N ASN A 45 -6.75 6.56 -3.15
CA ASN A 45 -8.05 6.01 -3.46
C ASN A 45 -7.94 4.66 -4.19
N SER A 46 -7.57 3.62 -3.45
CA SER A 46 -7.47 2.27 -4.02
C SER A 46 -7.82 1.18 -3.01
N LYS A 47 -8.47 0.13 -3.52
CA LYS A 47 -8.63 -1.15 -2.80
C LYS A 47 -7.44 -2.03 -3.15
N THR A 48 -6.53 -2.18 -2.21
CA THR A 48 -5.25 -2.86 -2.45
C THR A 48 -5.21 -4.19 -1.74
N PHE A 49 -4.79 -5.23 -2.46
CA PHE A 49 -4.52 -6.55 -1.93
C PHE A 49 -3.04 -6.87 -2.12
N MET A 50 -2.41 -7.39 -1.07
CA MET A 50 -1.05 -7.90 -1.13
C MET A 50 -1.08 -9.42 -1.02
N ILE A 51 -0.41 -10.11 -1.94
CA ILE A 51 -0.20 -11.56 -1.89
C ILE A 51 1.25 -11.80 -1.48
N ALA A 52 1.46 -12.44 -0.34
CA ALA A 52 2.76 -12.86 0.14
C ALA A 52 3.04 -14.30 -0.31
N ALA A 53 3.90 -14.46 -1.31
CA ALA A 53 4.35 -15.78 -1.75
C ALA A 53 5.54 -16.22 -0.88
N ILE A 54 5.40 -17.37 -0.22
CA ILE A 54 6.42 -17.92 0.70
C ILE A 54 6.74 -19.37 0.33
N SER A 55 7.93 -19.83 0.71
CA SER A 55 8.37 -21.21 0.56
C SER A 55 8.24 -21.94 1.89
N PRO A 56 7.66 -23.16 1.93
CA PRO A 56 7.56 -23.94 3.16
C PRO A 56 8.87 -24.67 3.55
N ALA A 57 9.91 -24.64 2.69
CA ALA A 57 11.19 -25.29 2.97
C ALA A 57 11.99 -24.57 4.08
N ASP A 58 12.59 -25.36 4.99
CA ASP A 58 13.37 -24.85 6.14
C ASP A 58 14.57 -24.00 5.71
N ASP A 59 15.21 -24.33 4.58
CA ASP A 59 16.32 -23.55 4.02
C ASP A 59 15.94 -22.09 3.72
N ASN A 60 14.64 -21.82 3.54
CA ASN A 60 14.09 -20.50 3.22
C ASN A 60 13.42 -19.83 4.44
N TYR A 61 13.70 -20.29 5.67
CA TYR A 61 13.06 -19.79 6.88
C TYR A 61 13.22 -18.27 7.06
N ASP A 62 14.44 -17.74 6.92
CA ASP A 62 14.73 -16.32 7.15
C ASP A 62 14.04 -15.40 6.14
N GLU A 63 14.00 -15.80 4.87
CA GLU A 63 13.31 -15.07 3.81
C GLU A 63 11.79 -15.13 4.02
N THR A 64 11.26 -16.31 4.37
CA THR A 64 9.83 -16.50 4.67
C THR A 64 9.39 -15.62 5.84
N LEU A 65 10.16 -15.59 6.93
CA LEU A 65 9.90 -14.73 8.08
C LEU A 65 9.94 -13.25 7.69
N SER A 66 10.89 -12.86 6.84
CA SER A 66 11.02 -11.49 6.34
C SER A 66 9.80 -11.08 5.49
N THR A 67 9.33 -11.95 4.59
CA THR A 67 8.11 -11.74 3.80
C THR A 67 6.87 -11.63 4.68
N LEU A 68 6.71 -12.51 5.68
CA LEU A 68 5.57 -12.47 6.61
C LEU A 68 5.54 -11.19 7.44
N ARG A 69 6.69 -10.75 7.98
CA ARG A 69 6.80 -9.49 8.71
C ARG A 69 6.46 -8.29 7.83
N PHE A 70 6.87 -8.33 6.57
CA PHE A 70 6.51 -7.31 5.60
C PHE A 70 4.99 -7.27 5.35
N ALA A 71 4.37 -8.43 5.13
CA ALA A 71 2.92 -8.55 4.93
C ALA A 71 2.13 -8.08 6.16
N GLN A 72 2.60 -8.41 7.36
CA GLN A 72 2.02 -7.93 8.60
C GLN A 72 2.03 -6.40 8.67
N ARG A 73 3.14 -5.73 8.34
CA ARG A 73 3.19 -4.26 8.29
C ARG A 73 2.23 -3.70 7.24
N ALA A 74 2.19 -4.30 6.05
CA ALA A 74 1.28 -3.87 5.00
C ALA A 74 -0.20 -3.97 5.40
N SER A 75 -0.58 -4.98 6.19
CA SER A 75 -1.97 -5.13 6.67
C SER A 75 -2.44 -4.03 7.62
N LEU A 76 -1.52 -3.27 8.22
CA LEU A 76 -1.83 -2.17 9.13
C LEU A 76 -2.17 -0.86 8.38
N ILE A 77 -1.94 -0.83 7.08
CA ILE A 77 -2.18 0.34 6.24
C ILE A 77 -3.66 0.41 5.91
N SER A 78 -4.29 1.55 6.22
CA SER A 78 -5.67 1.84 5.84
C SER A 78 -5.71 2.87 4.72
N THR A 79 -6.30 2.52 3.58
CA THR A 79 -6.53 3.45 2.46
C THR A 79 -7.91 4.11 2.56
N GLN A 80 -8.05 5.30 1.97
CA GLN A 80 -9.33 6.02 1.91
C GLN A 80 -9.96 5.85 0.53
N THR A 81 -10.80 4.83 0.39
CA THR A 81 -11.42 4.52 -0.91
C THR A 81 -12.71 5.31 -1.12
N LYS A 82 -12.81 6.03 -2.22
CA LYS A 82 -13.96 6.79 -2.70
C LYS A 82 -14.32 6.34 -4.11
N LYS A 83 -15.59 6.46 -4.49
CA LYS A 83 -16.01 6.11 -5.84
C LYS A 83 -15.47 7.15 -6.83
N ASN A 84 -14.66 6.71 -7.80
CA ASN A 84 -14.25 7.56 -8.91
C ASN A 84 -15.44 7.75 -9.85
N MET A 85 -16.08 8.92 -9.79
CA MET A 85 -17.18 9.31 -10.67
C MET A 85 -16.76 10.53 -11.47
N SER A 86 -17.03 10.54 -12.77
CA SER A 86 -16.94 11.76 -13.54
C SER A 86 -18.12 12.68 -13.18
N GLU A 87 -17.91 14.00 -13.18
CA GLU A 87 -18.96 14.98 -12.84
C GLU A 87 -20.24 14.77 -13.67
N LYS A 88 -20.10 14.35 -14.93
CA LYS A 88 -21.21 14.10 -15.87
C LYS A 88 -22.07 12.88 -15.51
N GLU A 89 -21.51 11.88 -14.83
CA GLU A 89 -22.24 10.67 -14.43
C GLU A 89 -22.99 10.83 -13.09
N GLY A 90 -22.66 11.87 -12.30
CA GLY A 90 -23.37 12.22 -11.06
C GLY A 90 -24.78 12.76 -11.34
N TYR A 91 -24.88 13.74 -12.23
CA TYR A 91 -26.16 14.38 -12.60
C TYR A 91 -27.19 13.40 -13.18
N ASN A 92 -26.75 12.43 -13.98
CA ASN A 92 -27.64 11.45 -14.60
C ASN A 92 -28.28 10.47 -13.59
N LYS A 93 -27.71 10.33 -12.38
CA LYS A 93 -28.29 9.47 -11.33
C LYS A 93 -29.28 10.20 -10.44
N GLU A 94 -29.11 11.51 -10.24
CA GLU A 94 -30.06 12.34 -9.47
C GLU A 94 -31.34 12.63 -10.27
N LEU A 95 -31.28 12.68 -11.60
CA LEU A 95 -32.45 12.87 -12.46
C LEU A 95 -33.33 11.61 -12.66
N LEU A 96 -32.88 10.44 -12.19
CA LEU A 96 -33.61 9.17 -12.31
C LEU A 96 -34.30 8.74 -11.00
N LEU A 97 -34.32 9.62 -9.99
CA LEU A 97 -35.15 9.53 -8.77
C LEU A 97 -36.22 10.61 -8.81
#